data_AF-A0A1Q9MYG8-F1
#
_entry.id   AF-A0A1Q9MYG8-F1
#
_cell.length_a   1.000
_cell.length_b   1.000
_cell.length_c   1.000
_cell.angle_alpha   90.00
_cell.angle_beta   90.00
_cell.angle_gamma   90.00
#
_symmetry.space_group_name_H-M   'P 1'
#
loop_
_entity.id
_entity.type
_entity.pdbx_description
1 polymer ?
#
loop_
_entity_poly.entity_id
_entity_poly.type
_entity_poly.pdbx_seq_one_letter_code
_entity_poly.pdbx_strand_id
1 'polypeptide(L)'
;MLIRAIEIPKKFLLPLYERLLKGNFDLNEVTFSLSQTGDVFVEADLPIGTDYYNFESEYGSVEFGVDYFLTEIVPTLNELSVTDTFNAELYI
;
A
#
# COMPACT_ATOMS: atom_id res chain seq x y z
N MET A 1 3.03 -5.58 -4.57
CA MET A 1 1.81 -6.20 -4.04
C MET A 1 1.93 -6.20 -2.53
N LEU A 2 1.00 -5.56 -1.83
CA LEU A 2 1.03 -5.41 -0.38
C LEU A 2 0.32 -6.56 0.33
N ILE A 3 -0.87 -6.94 -0.16
CA ILE A 3 -1.65 -8.06 0.37
C ILE A 3 -2.49 -8.69 -0.73
N ARG A 4 -2.72 -10.00 -0.65
CA ARG A 4 -3.62 -10.70 -1.58
C ARG A 4 -5.06 -10.65 -1.09
N ALA A 5 -6.01 -10.38 -1.97
CA ALA A 5 -7.43 -10.35 -1.61
C ALA A 5 -7.94 -11.67 -1.00
N ILE A 6 -7.41 -12.80 -1.44
CA ILE A 6 -7.78 -14.13 -0.93
C ILE A 6 -7.45 -14.31 0.56
N GLU A 7 -6.50 -13.53 1.08
CA GLU A 7 -6.09 -13.55 2.48
C GLU A 7 -6.95 -12.65 3.37
N ILE A 8 -7.82 -11.83 2.76
CA ILE A 8 -8.62 -10.84 3.48
C ILE A 8 -10.02 -11.39 3.75
N PRO A 9 -10.41 -11.60 5.02
CA PRO A 9 -11.77 -11.98 5.35
C PRO A 9 -12.77 -10.97 4.79
N LYS A 10 -13.85 -11.46 4.15
CA LYS A 10 -14.84 -10.61 3.47
C LYS A 10 -15.38 -9.44 4.31
N LYS A 11 -15.51 -9.63 5.63
CA LYS A 11 -15.97 -8.58 6.57
C LYS A 11 -15.05 -7.36 6.63
N PHE A 12 -13.79 -7.50 6.22
CA PHE A 12 -12.78 -6.44 6.23
C PHE A 12 -12.57 -5.76 4.88
N LEU A 13 -13.17 -6.26 3.80
CA LEU A 13 -12.95 -5.68 2.46
C LEU A 13 -13.48 -4.24 2.37
N LEU A 14 -14.70 -3.98 2.83
CA LEU A 14 -15.27 -2.65 2.82
C LEU A 14 -14.45 -1.63 3.64
N PRO A 15 -14.14 -1.88 4.94
CA PRO A 15 -13.34 -0.93 5.71
C PRO A 15 -11.92 -0.77 5.15
N LEU A 16 -11.33 -1.82 4.58
CA LEU A 16 -10.05 -1.70 3.87
C LEU A 16 -10.17 -0.71 2.69
N TYR A 17 -11.16 -0.90 1.82
CA TYR A 17 -11.33 -0.05 0.64
C TYR A 17 -11.63 1.41 1.01
N GLU A 18 -12.42 1.65 2.05
CA GLU A 18 -12.65 3.00 2.59
C GLU A 18 -11.34 3.66 3.03
N ARG A 19 -10.45 2.91 3.69
CA ARG A 19 -9.15 3.41 4.14
C ARG A 19 -8.18 3.67 2.99
N LEU A 20 -8.12 2.78 2.00
CA LEU A 20 -7.31 2.97 0.80
C LEU A 20 -7.75 4.23 0.04
N LEU A 21 -9.06 4.40 -0.16
CA LEU A 21 -9.62 5.60 -0.81
C LEU A 21 -9.32 6.87 -0.02
N LYS A 22 -9.41 6.81 1.31
CA LYS A 22 -9.03 7.94 2.16
C LYS A 22 -7.53 8.26 2.05
N GLY A 23 -6.67 7.25 2.03
CA GLY A 23 -5.23 7.39 1.81
C GLY A 23 -4.94 8.11 0.50
N ASN A 24 -5.59 7.71 -0.60
CA ASN A 24 -5.43 8.35 -1.92
C ASN A 24 -5.86 9.82 -1.94
N PHE A 25 -6.74 10.25 -1.02
CA PHE A 25 -7.16 11.65 -0.91
C PHE A 25 -6.25 12.47 0.01
N ASP A 26 -5.82 11.87 1.12
CA ASP A 26 -5.06 12.58 2.16
C ASP A 26 -3.55 12.66 1.85
N LEU A 27 -3.00 11.66 1.17
CA LEU A 27 -1.57 11.54 0.91
C LEU A 27 -1.25 12.05 -0.48
N ASN A 28 -0.34 13.02 -0.58
CA ASN A 28 0.19 13.43 -1.87
C ASN A 28 1.10 12.33 -2.43
N GLU A 29 1.03 12.11 -3.74
CA GLU A 29 1.93 11.23 -4.51
C GLU A 29 1.87 9.73 -4.15
N VAL A 30 0.93 9.32 -3.29
CA VAL A 30 0.67 7.90 -2.98
C VAL A 30 -0.65 7.49 -3.59
N THR A 31 -0.63 6.45 -4.42
CA THR A 31 -1.84 5.82 -4.95
C THR A 31 -1.92 4.36 -4.53
N PHE A 32 -2.99 4.01 -3.83
CA PHE A 32 -3.43 2.65 -3.61
C PHE A 32 -4.34 2.19 -4.74
N SER A 33 -4.07 1.02 -5.30
CA SER A 33 -4.84 0.42 -6.38
C SER A 33 -5.18 -1.05 -6.10
N LEU A 34 -6.15 -1.58 -6.85
CA LEU A 34 -6.58 -2.97 -6.78
C LEU A 34 -6.38 -3.65 -8.13
N SER A 35 -5.82 -4.86 -8.10
CA SER A 35 -5.86 -5.74 -9.27
C SER A 35 -7.26 -6.28 -9.54
N GLN A 36 -7.45 -6.94 -10.69
CA GLN A 36 -8.71 -7.61 -11.03
C GLN A 36 -9.14 -8.68 -10.00
N THR A 37 -8.18 -9.27 -9.31
CA THR A 37 -8.40 -10.25 -8.24
C THR A 37 -8.62 -9.61 -6.87
N GLY A 38 -8.48 -8.28 -6.75
CA GLY A 38 -8.64 -7.51 -5.52
C GLY A 38 -7.36 -7.38 -4.69
N ASP A 39 -6.21 -7.85 -5.18
CA ASP A 39 -4.93 -7.69 -4.50
C ASP A 39 -4.54 -6.20 -4.45
N VAL A 40 -3.99 -5.75 -3.33
CA VAL A 40 -3.69 -4.34 -3.05
C VAL A 40 -2.27 -3.99 -3.49
N PHE A 41 -2.12 -2.84 -4.13
CA PHE A 41 -0.85 -2.28 -4.57
C PHE A 41 -0.71 -0.84 -4.08
N VAL A 42 0.55 -0.39 -4.00
CA VAL A 42 0.94 1.02 -4.01
C VAL A 42 1.67 1.28 -5.31
N GLU A 43 1.33 2.37 -5.96
CA GLU A 43 1.89 2.80 -7.23
C GLU A 43 2.12 4.31 -7.24
N ALA A 44 3.10 4.71 -8.05
CA ALA A 44 3.41 6.08 -8.39
C ALA A 44 3.57 6.17 -9.91
N ASP A 45 2.99 7.21 -10.49
CA ASP A 45 3.07 7.46 -11.93
C ASP A 45 4.36 8.23 -12.25
N LEU A 46 5.10 7.76 -13.25
CA LEU A 46 6.33 8.41 -13.70
C LEU A 46 6.14 9.03 -15.09
N PRO A 47 6.13 10.37 -15.22
CA PRO A 47 6.06 11.03 -16.51
C PRO A 47 7.24 10.67 -17.44
N ILE A 48 7.01 10.78 -18.75
CA ILE A 48 8.09 10.64 -19.73
C ILE A 48 9.01 11.86 -19.60
N GLY A 49 10.30 11.60 -19.37
CA GLY A 49 11.31 12.66 -19.19
C GLY A 49 11.66 12.95 -17.74
N THR A 50 11.14 12.17 -16.78
CA THR A 50 11.56 12.21 -15.37
C THR A 50 13.08 12.08 -15.25
N ASP A 51 13.69 13.00 -14.51
CA ASP A 51 15.09 12.95 -14.13
C ASP A 51 15.30 12.06 -12.89
N TYR A 52 16.56 11.87 -12.51
CA TYR A 52 16.90 11.02 -11.37
C TYR A 52 16.30 11.50 -10.05
N TYR A 53 16.23 12.82 -9.82
CA TYR A 53 15.71 13.37 -8.57
C TYR A 53 14.20 13.18 -8.44
N ASN A 54 13.45 13.41 -9.52
CA ASN A 54 12.03 13.13 -9.52
C ASN A 54 11.77 11.62 -9.42
N PHE A 55 12.59 10.78 -10.07
CA PHE A 55 12.51 9.32 -9.89
C PHE A 55 12.70 8.91 -8.43
N GLU A 56 13.70 9.46 -7.74
CA GLU A 56 13.98 9.17 -6.33
C GLU A 56 12.81 9.60 -5.43
N SER A 57 12.19 10.76 -5.72
CA SER A 57 11.00 11.23 -5.01
C SER A 57 9.80 10.31 -5.19
N GLU A 58 9.48 9.95 -6.44
CA GLU A 58 8.35 9.05 -6.77
C GLU A 58 8.59 7.63 -6.26
N TYR A 59 9.85 7.16 -6.21
CA TYR A 59 10.17 5.89 -5.59
C TYR A 59 9.99 5.95 -4.06
N GLY A 60 10.40 7.05 -3.44
CA GLY A 60 10.19 7.29 -2.01
C GLY A 60 8.72 7.32 -1.62
N SER A 61 7.83 7.83 -2.48
CA SER A 61 6.38 7.79 -2.22
C SER A 61 5.84 6.36 -2.18
N VAL A 62 6.38 5.45 -2.99
CA VAL A 62 6.04 4.02 -2.94
C VAL A 62 6.47 3.39 -1.62
N GLU A 63 7.70 3.65 -1.17
CA GLU A 63 8.20 3.15 0.13
C GLU A 63 7.35 3.68 1.28
N PHE A 64 7.05 4.98 1.28
CA PHE A 64 6.17 5.59 2.27
C PHE A 64 4.75 5.01 2.23
N GLY A 65 4.18 4.76 1.05
CA GLY A 65 2.86 4.14 0.91
C GLY A 65 2.82 2.70 1.46
N VAL A 66 3.91 1.94 1.31
CA VAL A 66 4.07 0.61 1.92
C VAL A 66 4.07 0.73 3.45
N ASP A 67 4.88 1.64 4.00
CA ASP A 67 4.97 1.85 5.45
C ASP A 67 3.62 2.30 6.03
N TYR A 68 2.97 3.31 5.43
CA TYR A 68 1.66 3.79 5.84
C TYR A 68 0.60 2.69 5.80
N PHE A 69 0.61 1.83 4.78
CA PHE A 69 -0.31 0.70 4.72
C PHE A 69 -0.13 -0.25 5.92
N LEU A 70 1.12 -0.59 6.26
CA LEU A 70 1.44 -1.52 7.34
C LEU A 70 1.22 -0.92 8.73
N THR A 71 1.46 0.37 8.92
CA THR A 71 1.44 1.04 10.23
C THR A 71 0.12 1.74 10.55
N GLU A 72 -0.64 2.18 9.53
CA GLU A 72 -1.86 2.97 9.74
C GLU A 72 -3.12 2.26 9.21
N ILE A 73 -3.06 1.53 8.10
CA ILE A 73 -4.24 0.87 7.53
C ILE A 73 -4.46 -0.51 8.16
N VAL A 74 -3.47 -1.40 8.06
CA VAL A 74 -3.59 -2.79 8.49
C VAL A 74 -3.95 -2.95 9.98
N PRO A 75 -3.35 -2.19 10.92
CA PRO A 75 -3.68 -2.34 12.34
C PRO A 75 -5.15 -2.03 12.64
N THR A 76 -5.79 -1.17 11.85
CA THR A 76 -7.23 -0.86 12.02
C THR A 76 -8.16 -2.00 11.61
N LEU A 77 -7.64 -3.01 10.90
CA LEU A 77 -8.39 -4.19 10.47
C LEU A 77 -8.39 -5.31 11.52
N ASN A 78 -7.74 -5.12 12.67
CA ASN A 78 -7.80 -5.87 13.95
C ASN A 78 -7.74 -7.42 13.96
N GLU A 79 -7.75 -8.12 12.82
CA GLU A 79 -7.68 -9.60 12.77
C GLU A 79 -6.90 -10.14 11.56
N LEU A 80 -6.17 -9.29 10.81
CA LEU A 80 -5.29 -9.77 9.75
C LEU A 80 -3.94 -10.17 10.35
N SER A 81 -3.64 -11.47 10.37
CA SER A 81 -2.27 -11.93 10.57
C SER A 81 -1.45 -11.52 9.35
N VAL A 82 -0.74 -10.41 9.43
CA VAL A 82 0.23 -9.99 8.41
C VAL A 82 1.28 -11.08 8.33
N THR A 83 1.27 -11.85 7.26
CA THR A 83 2.40 -12.72 6.95
C THR A 83 3.36 -11.88 6.15
N ASP A 84 4.37 -11.38 6.83
CA ASP A 84 5.43 -10.58 6.25
C ASP A 84 6.10 -11.36 5.10
N THR A 85 6.07 -10.78 3.90
CA THR A 85 6.69 -11.32 2.69
C THR A 85 8.07 -10.68 2.41
N PHE A 86 8.52 -9.77 3.27
CA PHE A 86 9.76 -9.01 3.10
C PHE A 86 10.88 -9.39 4.08
N ASN A 87 10.70 -10.39 4.93
CA ASN A 87 11.67 -10.76 5.99
C ASN A 87 12.04 -9.56 6.87
N ALA A 88 11.07 -8.84 7.42
CA ALA A 88 11.24 -7.77 8.40
C ALA A 88 12.09 -8.19 9.62
N GLU A 89 12.21 -9.49 9.89
CA GLU A 89 13.19 -10.04 10.86
C GLU A 89 14.66 -9.68 10.53
N LEU A 90 14.98 -9.30 9.29
CA LEU A 90 16.31 -8.86 8.87
C LEU A 90 16.62 -7.39 9.21
N TYR A 91 15.64 -6.64 9.71
CA TYR A 91 15.76 -5.21 10.00
C TYR A 91 15.60 -4.88 11.50
N ILE A 92 15.68 -5.89 12.38
CA ILE A 92 15.68 -5.76 13.85
C ILE A 92 17.06 -6.11 14.40
#